data_AF-A0A2D6MCA2-F1
#
_entry.id   AF-A0A2D6MCA2-F1
#
_cell.length_a   1.000
_cell.length_b   1.000
_cell.length_c   1.000
_cell.angle_alpha   90.00
_cell.angle_beta   90.00
_cell.angle_gamma   90.00
#
_symmetry.space_group_name_H-M   'P 1'
#
loop_
_entity.id
_entity.type
_entity.pdbx_description
1 polymer ?
#
loop_
_entity_poly.entity_id
_entity_poly.type
_entity_poly.pdbx_seq_one_letter_code
_entity_poly.pdbx_strand_id
1 'polypeptide(L)'
;MASDESGPLPGPFTLPLQAVDWALKIPSSYNALRTDTVMKKAKVMTQPEPLSPLDGWVAGGTATSNQPSGEYICQVMLIDVLLGHVKFYGDVCELALSSNSEQYSKFMSLYTRMTIPKVGDSLMPHINDIVEVSLDPGDNGTPLDYQNGTFVKIFSRPAPVVDIEATCVSLRSMFGNGNDAPLGGEDPGNCPWSNGGQQYTATWNSSEYPGTGDTWNGTILKNGQIEDTGLLETDSKSGAQLLIPAMVDFKKLAAAYETKFPGKTLKGSGYRTYASQIALRNKRHLNGAFVCGQGEHDASGKFVGMAATPGTSNHGWAAAFDVDRSASGWTNGNEGDSPEFQWINKFSKNFNFVFGVRNEHWHLDWMPFSRQVDGKIASTSQSSWVSSAGTEYTNITLA
;
A
#
# COMPACT_ATOMS: atom_id res chain seq x y z
N MET A 1 32.82 26.15 -35.09
CA MET A 1 31.99 25.69 -33.96
C MET A 1 30.71 25.18 -34.57
N ALA A 2 30.46 23.88 -34.48
CA ALA A 2 29.27 23.26 -35.05
C ALA A 2 28.06 23.66 -34.20
N SER A 3 27.06 24.28 -34.82
CA SER A 3 25.74 24.48 -34.22
C SER A 3 25.03 23.13 -34.21
N ASP A 4 24.78 22.58 -33.02
CA ASP A 4 23.78 21.52 -32.88
C ASP A 4 22.36 22.10 -32.96
N GLU A 5 21.37 21.22 -33.04
CA GLU A 5 19.96 21.51 -33.32
C GLU A 5 19.27 22.34 -32.20
N SER A 6 20.00 22.80 -31.18
CA SER A 6 19.47 23.38 -29.94
C SER A 6 19.35 24.90 -29.95
N GLY A 7 19.84 25.60 -30.99
CA GLY A 7 19.91 27.06 -30.99
C GLY A 7 20.90 27.64 -29.96
N PRO A 8 21.07 28.97 -29.90
CA PRO A 8 22.02 29.59 -28.98
C PRO A 8 21.59 29.43 -27.51
N LEU A 9 22.54 29.04 -26.65
CA LEU A 9 22.36 28.99 -25.20
C LEU A 9 21.92 30.37 -24.67
N PRO A 10 20.88 30.46 -23.81
CA PRO A 10 20.57 31.69 -23.10
C PRO A 10 21.65 31.98 -22.06
N GLY A 11 21.67 33.24 -21.61
CA GLY A 11 22.59 33.71 -20.57
C GLY A 11 22.46 32.94 -19.23
N PRO A 12 23.40 33.16 -18.30
CA PRO A 12 23.53 32.37 -17.07
C PRO A 12 22.24 32.38 -16.22
N PHE A 13 21.80 31.20 -15.78
CA PHE A 13 20.66 31.04 -14.86
C PHE A 13 21.01 31.57 -13.47
N THR A 14 20.11 32.33 -12.86
CA THR A 14 20.32 32.89 -11.51
C THR A 14 19.78 32.00 -10.40
N LEU A 15 18.95 31.00 -10.74
CA LEU A 15 18.40 30.03 -9.79
C LEU A 15 18.48 28.59 -10.36
N PRO A 16 18.81 27.57 -9.54
CA PRO A 16 18.82 26.16 -9.97
C PRO A 16 17.49 25.71 -10.58
N LEU A 17 16.36 26.20 -10.06
CA LEU A 17 15.03 25.90 -10.61
C LEU A 17 14.87 26.41 -12.04
N GLN A 18 15.45 27.56 -12.41
CA GLN A 18 15.37 28.11 -13.77
C GLN A 18 16.18 27.30 -14.77
N ALA A 19 17.30 26.71 -14.33
CA ALA A 19 18.10 25.81 -15.15
C ALA A 19 17.37 24.50 -15.42
N VAL A 20 16.66 23.96 -14.42
CA VAL A 20 15.80 22.77 -14.57
C VAL A 20 14.60 23.08 -15.47
N ASP A 21 13.90 24.18 -15.21
CA ASP A 21 12.72 24.59 -15.98
C ASP A 21 13.07 24.92 -17.43
N TRP A 22 14.25 25.51 -17.67
CA TRP A 22 14.79 25.70 -19.02
C TRP A 22 15.25 24.39 -19.67
N ALA A 23 15.96 23.52 -18.96
CA ALA A 23 16.36 22.20 -19.46
C ALA A 23 15.17 21.31 -19.81
N LEU A 24 14.02 21.51 -19.15
CA LEU A 24 12.74 20.88 -19.48
C LEU A 24 11.99 21.59 -20.63
N LYS A 25 12.31 22.87 -20.92
CA LYS A 25 11.74 23.65 -22.04
C LYS A 25 12.51 23.52 -23.37
N ILE A 26 13.83 23.27 -23.37
CA ILE A 26 14.61 23.04 -24.60
C ILE A 26 14.18 21.78 -25.36
N PRO A 27 13.78 20.65 -24.74
CA PRO A 27 13.18 19.54 -25.47
C PRO A 27 11.72 19.88 -25.83
N SER A 28 11.47 21.02 -26.46
CA SER A 28 10.16 21.39 -27.00
C SER A 28 9.78 20.61 -28.26
N SER A 29 10.65 19.71 -28.73
CA SER A 29 10.31 18.60 -29.64
C SER A 29 9.76 17.36 -28.91
N TYR A 30 9.88 17.29 -27.58
CA TYR A 30 9.24 16.28 -26.71
C TYR A 30 8.00 16.83 -26.00
N ASN A 31 7.54 18.01 -26.38
CA ASN A 31 6.24 18.51 -25.96
C ASN A 31 5.18 17.67 -26.68
N ALA A 32 4.84 16.53 -26.08
CA ALA A 32 3.91 15.55 -26.62
C ALA A 32 2.52 16.15 -26.91
N LEU A 33 2.22 17.34 -26.38
CA LEU A 33 0.88 17.92 -26.35
C LEU A 33 0.61 19.01 -27.40
N ARG A 34 1.31 19.04 -28.54
CA ARG A 34 0.95 19.98 -29.63
C ARG A 34 -0.17 19.50 -30.55
N THR A 35 -0.61 18.25 -30.44
CA THR A 35 -1.74 17.72 -31.22
C THR A 35 -2.52 16.70 -30.40
N ASP A 36 -3.83 16.69 -30.60
CA ASP A 36 -4.80 15.83 -29.93
C ASP A 36 -4.36 14.36 -29.98
N THR A 37 -4.40 13.68 -28.83
CA THR A 37 -4.10 12.25 -28.62
C THR A 37 -2.69 11.78 -29.01
N VAL A 38 -1.86 11.54 -28.00
CA VAL A 38 -0.53 10.96 -28.21
C VAL A 38 -0.62 9.44 -28.12
N MET A 39 -0.42 8.78 -29.25
CA MET A 39 -0.31 7.31 -29.29
C MET A 39 1.03 6.89 -28.69
N LYS A 40 0.98 6.13 -27.60
CA LYS A 40 2.16 5.62 -26.90
C LYS A 40 2.10 4.11 -26.76
N LYS A 41 3.28 3.48 -26.69
CA LYS A 41 3.39 2.07 -26.33
C LYS A 41 3.35 1.93 -24.82
N ALA A 42 2.50 1.03 -24.33
CA ALA A 42 2.40 0.70 -22.92
C ALA A 42 2.41 -0.81 -22.72
N LYS A 43 2.93 -1.26 -21.58
CA LYS A 43 2.89 -2.65 -21.13
C LYS A 43 1.72 -2.84 -20.18
N VAL A 44 0.91 -3.88 -20.38
CA VAL A 44 -0.23 -4.21 -19.50
C VAL A 44 0.29 -4.79 -18.19
N MET A 45 -0.07 -4.18 -17.07
CA MET A 45 0.45 -4.51 -15.74
C MET A 45 -0.56 -5.28 -14.90
N THR A 46 -1.86 -5.04 -15.09
CA THR A 46 -2.93 -5.75 -14.39
C THR A 46 -3.86 -6.46 -15.37
N GLN A 47 -4.57 -7.47 -14.88
CA GLN A 47 -5.63 -8.13 -15.64
C GLN A 47 -6.72 -7.09 -15.95
N PRO A 48 -7.25 -7.03 -17.19
CA PRO A 48 -8.44 -6.25 -17.47
C PRO A 48 -9.64 -6.72 -16.65
N GLU A 49 -10.25 -5.80 -15.94
CA GLU A 49 -11.44 -6.02 -15.12
C GLU A 49 -12.61 -5.23 -15.69
N PRO A 50 -13.85 -5.73 -15.60
CA PRO A 50 -15.02 -4.96 -16.02
C PRO A 50 -15.05 -3.61 -15.30
N LEU A 51 -15.28 -2.52 -16.04
CA LEU A 51 -15.37 -1.19 -15.46
C LEU A 51 -16.56 -1.14 -14.50
N SER A 52 -16.29 -0.86 -13.21
CA SER A 52 -17.36 -0.77 -12.23
C SER A 52 -18.22 0.48 -12.49
N PRO A 53 -19.50 0.48 -12.11
CA PRO A 53 -20.34 1.68 -12.21
C PRO A 53 -19.77 2.89 -11.44
N LEU A 54 -18.97 2.66 -10.40
CA LEU A 54 -18.30 3.72 -9.64
C LEU A 54 -17.10 4.32 -10.39
N ASP A 55 -16.42 3.51 -11.19
CA ASP A 55 -15.19 3.87 -11.89
C ASP A 55 -15.40 4.84 -13.05
N GLY A 56 -16.57 4.77 -13.69
CA GLY A 56 -16.97 5.74 -14.72
C GLY A 56 -17.06 7.19 -14.21
N TRP A 57 -17.09 7.39 -12.89
CA TRP A 57 -17.17 8.71 -12.25
C TRP A 57 -15.81 9.41 -12.16
N VAL A 58 -14.72 8.64 -12.00
CA VAL A 58 -13.35 9.18 -11.88
C VAL A 58 -12.79 9.62 -13.24
N ALA A 59 -13.34 9.10 -14.34
CA ALA A 59 -12.93 9.44 -15.72
C ALA A 59 -13.53 10.75 -16.26
N GLY A 60 -14.00 11.66 -15.41
CA GLY A 60 -14.46 13.00 -15.81
C GLY A 60 -15.79 13.06 -16.58
N GLY A 61 -16.55 11.96 -16.64
CA GLY A 61 -17.85 11.89 -17.33
C GLY A 61 -19.03 12.36 -16.47
N THR A 62 -19.92 13.17 -17.03
CA THR A 62 -21.21 13.49 -16.40
C THR A 62 -22.08 12.23 -16.38
N ALA A 63 -22.56 11.86 -15.19
CA ALA A 63 -23.37 10.65 -14.99
C ALA A 63 -24.65 10.69 -15.82
N THR A 64 -24.67 9.96 -16.93
CA THR A 64 -25.91 9.49 -17.53
C THR A 64 -26.01 8.00 -17.22
N SER A 65 -27.19 7.54 -16.83
CA SER A 65 -27.49 6.17 -16.38
C SER A 65 -27.32 5.07 -17.45
N ASN A 66 -26.62 5.37 -18.53
CA ASN A 66 -26.44 4.52 -19.71
C ASN A 66 -24.93 4.31 -19.98
N GLN A 67 -24.15 4.00 -18.94
CA GLN A 67 -22.81 3.48 -19.14
C GLN A 67 -22.91 2.19 -19.98
N PRO A 68 -22.25 2.12 -21.16
CA PRO A 68 -22.38 0.97 -22.04
C PRO A 68 -21.80 -0.27 -21.37
N SER A 69 -22.64 -1.30 -21.20
CA SER A 69 -22.21 -2.60 -20.69
C SER A 69 -21.11 -3.19 -21.58
N GLY A 70 -19.89 -3.34 -21.04
CA GLY A 70 -18.80 -4.08 -21.70
C GLY A 70 -17.46 -3.34 -21.81
N GLU A 71 -17.25 -2.22 -21.11
CA GLU A 71 -15.93 -1.60 -20.98
C GLU A 71 -15.11 -2.29 -19.88
N TYR A 72 -13.79 -2.31 -20.07
CA TYR A 72 -12.83 -2.85 -19.11
C TYR A 72 -11.80 -1.80 -18.73
N ILE A 73 -11.12 -2.04 -17.62
CA ILE A 73 -10.06 -1.21 -17.09
C ILE A 73 -8.87 -2.08 -16.74
N CYS A 74 -7.66 -1.59 -17.04
CA CYS A 74 -6.43 -2.09 -16.43
C CYS A 74 -5.42 -0.96 -16.22
N GLN A 75 -4.39 -1.25 -15.42
CA GLN A 75 -3.20 -0.41 -15.30
C GLN A 75 -2.19 -0.80 -16.39
N VAL A 76 -1.63 0.20 -17.05
CA VAL A 76 -0.56 0.04 -18.02
C VAL A 76 0.63 0.92 -17.65
N MET A 77 1.82 0.50 -18.03
CA MET A 77 3.06 1.25 -17.84
C MET A 77 3.57 1.76 -19.17
N LEU A 78 3.82 3.06 -19.30
CA LEU A 78 4.33 3.64 -20.54
C LEU A 78 5.79 3.20 -20.78
N ILE A 79 6.05 2.58 -21.94
CA ILE A 79 7.36 2.04 -22.33
C ILE A 79 7.92 2.65 -23.62
N ASP A 80 7.29 3.70 -24.14
CA ASP A 80 7.75 4.36 -25.35
C ASP A 80 9.13 5.00 -25.12
N VAL A 81 10.13 4.57 -25.89
CA VAL A 81 11.52 5.03 -25.84
C VAL A 81 11.67 6.53 -26.10
N LEU A 82 10.66 7.14 -26.72
CA LEU A 82 10.62 8.58 -26.96
C LEU A 82 10.11 9.37 -25.76
N LEU A 83 9.65 8.73 -24.69
CA LEU A 83 9.33 9.44 -23.46
C LEU A 83 10.62 9.69 -22.67
N GLY A 84 10.80 10.93 -22.23
CA GLY A 84 12.01 11.34 -21.50
C GLY A 84 12.30 10.45 -20.30
N HIS A 85 11.27 9.89 -19.68
CA HIS A 85 11.39 9.00 -18.53
C HIS A 85 12.21 7.74 -18.80
N VAL A 86 12.14 7.15 -20.00
CA VAL A 86 12.95 5.96 -20.38
C VAL A 86 14.43 6.32 -20.54
N LYS A 87 14.71 7.58 -20.89
CA LYS A 87 16.08 8.08 -21.07
C LYS A 87 16.70 8.60 -19.77
N PHE A 88 15.88 9.11 -18.85
CA PHE A 88 16.33 9.86 -17.67
C PHE A 88 16.12 9.11 -16.35
N TYR A 89 15.31 8.05 -16.32
CA TYR A 89 15.13 7.26 -15.12
C TYR A 89 15.89 5.93 -15.22
N GLY A 90 16.39 5.47 -14.06
CA GLY A 90 17.06 4.19 -13.91
C GLY A 90 16.10 3.02 -14.07
N ASP A 91 16.54 1.82 -13.68
CA ASP A 91 15.70 0.63 -13.74
C ASP A 91 14.39 0.87 -12.98
N VAL A 92 13.27 0.56 -13.64
CA VAL A 92 11.92 0.81 -13.15
C VAL A 92 11.63 -0.02 -11.89
N CYS A 93 12.24 -1.20 -11.75
CA CYS A 93 12.15 -2.00 -10.53
C CYS A 93 12.93 -1.37 -9.37
N GLU A 94 14.07 -0.72 -9.63
CA GLU A 94 14.80 0.02 -8.59
C GLU A 94 14.02 1.23 -8.10
N LEU A 95 13.31 1.92 -8.99
CA LEU A 95 12.46 3.06 -8.65
C LEU A 95 11.21 2.65 -7.86
N ALA A 96 10.61 1.51 -8.18
CA ALA A 96 9.48 0.95 -7.43
C ALA A 96 9.84 0.62 -5.97
N LEU A 97 11.13 0.37 -5.71
CA LEU A 97 11.67 0.04 -4.38
C LEU A 97 12.34 1.25 -3.70
N SER A 98 12.32 2.43 -4.31
CA SER A 98 12.95 3.62 -3.75
C SER A 98 12.16 4.14 -2.54
N SER A 99 12.86 4.40 -1.44
CA SER A 99 12.30 5.11 -0.27
C SER A 99 12.16 6.62 -0.50
N ASN A 100 12.63 7.14 -1.64
CA ASN A 100 12.51 8.55 -1.98
C ASN A 100 11.14 8.85 -2.60
N SER A 101 10.31 9.60 -1.88
CA SER A 101 8.94 9.97 -2.31
C SER A 101 8.89 10.75 -3.62
N GLU A 102 9.93 11.53 -3.97
CA GLU A 102 10.01 12.24 -5.25
C GLU A 102 10.30 11.28 -6.41
N GLN A 103 11.15 10.26 -6.21
CA GLN A 103 11.38 9.21 -7.20
C GLN A 103 10.14 8.33 -7.37
N TYR A 104 9.45 8.04 -6.27
CA TYR A 104 8.19 7.30 -6.27
C TYR A 104 7.09 8.02 -7.06
N SER A 105 6.88 9.33 -6.83
CA SER A 105 5.89 10.10 -7.60
C SER A 105 6.20 10.16 -9.10
N LYS A 106 7.49 10.26 -9.47
CA LYS A 106 7.95 10.21 -10.87
C LYS A 106 7.79 8.82 -11.50
N PHE A 107 7.90 7.76 -10.71
CA PHE A 107 7.61 6.40 -11.14
C PHE A 107 6.10 6.18 -11.33
N MET A 108 5.28 6.67 -10.40
CA MET A 108 3.82 6.56 -10.48
C MET A 108 3.24 7.31 -11.68
N SER A 109 3.85 8.41 -12.12
CA SER A 109 3.42 9.11 -13.36
C SER A 109 3.62 8.28 -14.64
N LEU A 110 4.30 7.14 -14.58
CA LEU A 110 4.45 6.21 -15.70
C LEU A 110 3.31 5.19 -15.79
N TYR A 111 2.48 5.12 -14.75
CA TYR A 111 1.31 4.27 -14.69
C TYR A 111 0.11 5.06 -15.17
N THR A 112 -0.55 4.50 -16.17
CA THR A 112 -1.75 5.06 -16.78
C THR A 112 -2.89 4.09 -16.55
N ARG A 113 -4.02 4.61 -16.08
CA ARG A 113 -5.29 3.91 -16.10
C ARG A 113 -5.77 3.84 -17.55
N MET A 114 -5.86 2.64 -18.11
CA MET A 114 -6.32 2.44 -19.47
C MET A 114 -7.75 1.92 -19.49
N THR A 115 -8.64 2.66 -20.16
CA THR A 115 -9.99 2.20 -20.49
C THR A 115 -9.97 1.42 -21.80
N ILE A 116 -10.57 0.23 -21.78
CA ILE A 116 -10.68 -0.65 -22.93
C ILE A 116 -12.14 -0.63 -23.38
N PRO A 117 -12.46 -0.10 -24.57
CA PRO A 117 -13.81 -0.14 -25.09
C PRO A 117 -14.24 -1.59 -25.30
N LYS A 118 -15.54 -1.83 -25.46
CA LYS A 118 -16.06 -3.17 -25.77
C LYS A 118 -15.45 -3.70 -27.06
N VAL A 119 -14.46 -4.58 -26.91
CA VAL A 119 -13.80 -5.31 -27.99
C VAL A 119 -14.14 -6.79 -27.89
N GLY A 120 -14.07 -7.53 -28.99
CA GLY A 120 -14.22 -8.99 -28.94
C GLY A 120 -13.07 -9.65 -28.16
N ASP A 121 -13.32 -10.82 -27.56
CA ASP A 121 -12.37 -11.52 -26.69
C ASP A 121 -10.95 -11.68 -27.27
N SER A 122 -10.83 -11.85 -28.59
CA SER A 122 -9.53 -11.99 -29.27
C SER A 122 -8.63 -10.76 -29.18
N LEU A 123 -9.24 -9.58 -28.95
CA LEU A 123 -8.57 -8.28 -28.83
C LEU A 123 -8.40 -7.83 -27.38
N MET A 124 -8.87 -8.61 -26.41
CA MET A 124 -8.65 -8.30 -25.00
C MET A 124 -7.15 -8.40 -24.68
N PRO A 125 -6.53 -7.35 -24.13
CA PRO A 125 -5.13 -7.43 -23.70
C PRO A 125 -4.97 -8.36 -22.50
N HIS A 126 -3.82 -9.03 -22.41
CA HIS A 126 -3.41 -9.78 -21.22
C HIS A 126 -2.24 -9.10 -20.52
N ILE A 127 -1.99 -9.48 -19.26
CA ILE A 127 -0.78 -9.05 -18.54
C ILE A 127 0.45 -9.34 -19.41
N ASN A 128 1.35 -8.35 -19.49
CA ASN A 128 2.54 -8.30 -20.34
C ASN A 128 2.34 -8.04 -21.84
N ASP A 129 1.11 -7.97 -22.35
CA ASP A 129 0.89 -7.49 -23.72
C ASP A 129 1.43 -6.05 -23.84
N ILE A 130 2.02 -5.76 -25.01
CA ILE A 130 2.35 -4.38 -25.38
C ILE A 130 1.20 -3.84 -26.20
N VAL A 131 0.60 -2.77 -25.73
CA VAL A 131 -0.55 -2.11 -26.32
C VAL A 131 -0.18 -0.71 -26.80
N GLU A 132 -0.93 -0.23 -27.77
CA GLU A 132 -0.97 1.18 -28.15
C GLU A 132 -2.10 1.85 -27.38
N VAL A 133 -1.76 2.93 -26.69
CA VAL A 133 -2.65 3.70 -25.82
C VAL A 133 -2.71 5.12 -26.33
N SER A 134 -3.92 5.66 -26.42
CA SER A 134 -4.17 7.06 -26.71
C SER A 134 -4.28 7.79 -25.37
N LEU A 135 -3.35 8.69 -25.07
CA LEU A 135 -3.30 9.38 -23.78
C LEU A 135 -4.17 10.63 -23.78
N ASP A 136 -4.91 10.81 -22.68
CA ASP A 136 -5.66 12.03 -22.44
C ASP A 136 -4.72 13.12 -21.91
N PRO A 137 -4.95 14.41 -22.25
CA PRO A 137 -4.22 15.49 -21.59
C PRO A 137 -4.61 15.50 -20.10
N GLY A 138 -3.62 15.35 -19.21
CA GLY A 138 -3.84 15.51 -17.77
C GLY A 138 -4.43 16.88 -17.43
N ASP A 139 -5.24 16.95 -16.38
CA ASP A 139 -5.97 18.16 -15.97
C ASP A 139 -5.18 19.03 -14.97
N ASN A 140 -4.03 18.54 -14.48
CA ASN A 140 -3.25 19.21 -13.44
C ASN A 140 -2.20 20.22 -13.95
N GLY A 141 -2.13 20.46 -15.27
CA GLY A 141 -1.22 21.43 -15.88
C GLY A 141 0.27 21.02 -15.85
N THR A 142 0.58 19.76 -15.55
CA THR A 142 1.96 19.25 -15.59
C THR A 142 2.22 18.46 -16.88
N PRO A 143 3.42 18.60 -17.49
CA PRO A 143 3.71 18.01 -18.80
C PRO A 143 3.85 16.47 -18.82
N LEU A 144 3.74 15.80 -17.67
CA LEU A 144 3.92 14.35 -17.52
C LEU A 144 2.72 13.66 -16.86
N ASP A 145 1.57 14.34 -16.81
CA ASP A 145 0.38 13.78 -16.19
C ASP A 145 -0.41 12.90 -17.17
N TYR A 146 -0.02 11.63 -17.24
CA TYR A 146 -0.66 10.62 -18.08
C TYR A 146 -1.50 9.65 -17.24
N GLN A 147 -2.37 10.19 -16.39
CA GLN A 147 -3.20 9.36 -15.50
C GLN A 147 -4.19 8.47 -16.25
N ASN A 148 -4.70 8.94 -17.40
CA ASN A 148 -5.75 8.25 -18.16
C ASN A 148 -5.35 8.04 -19.62
N GLY A 149 -5.82 6.94 -20.20
CA GLY A 149 -5.71 6.67 -21.62
C GLY A 149 -6.74 5.67 -22.11
N THR A 150 -6.91 5.62 -23.42
CA THR A 150 -7.82 4.71 -24.11
C THR A 150 -7.04 3.68 -24.91
N PHE A 151 -7.41 2.40 -24.75
CA PHE A 151 -6.85 1.32 -25.55
C PHE A 151 -7.14 1.52 -27.03
N VAL A 152 -6.11 1.36 -27.87
CA VAL A 152 -6.22 1.45 -29.33
C VAL A 152 -6.13 0.06 -29.94
N LYS A 153 -5.01 -0.63 -29.72
CA LYS A 153 -4.72 -1.95 -30.28
C LYS A 153 -3.63 -2.67 -29.50
N ILE A 154 -3.55 -3.99 -29.67
CA ILE A 154 -2.39 -4.77 -29.24
C ILE A 154 -1.27 -4.56 -30.27
N PHE A 155 -0.13 -4.08 -29.82
CA PHE A 155 1.07 -3.90 -30.64
C PHE A 155 1.87 -5.21 -30.75
N SER A 156 2.06 -5.92 -29.63
CA SER A 156 2.71 -7.23 -29.61
C SER A 156 2.33 -8.03 -28.37
N ARG A 157 2.32 -9.36 -28.48
CA ARG A 157 2.21 -10.29 -27.36
C ARG A 157 3.58 -10.97 -27.17
N PRO A 158 4.46 -10.47 -26.28
CA PRO A 158 5.71 -11.13 -26.00
C PRO A 158 5.45 -12.57 -25.56
N ALA A 159 6.34 -13.50 -25.92
CA ALA A 159 6.30 -14.83 -25.33
C ALA A 159 6.35 -14.69 -23.79
N PRO A 160 5.65 -15.55 -23.03
CA PRO A 160 5.71 -15.51 -21.57
C PRO A 160 7.18 -15.51 -21.15
N VAL A 161 7.63 -14.40 -20.57
CA VAL A 161 8.96 -14.37 -19.98
C VAL A 161 8.85 -15.24 -18.74
N VAL A 162 9.49 -16.41 -18.80
CA VAL A 162 9.65 -17.27 -17.65
C VAL A 162 10.43 -16.46 -16.63
N ASP A 163 9.75 -16.09 -15.54
CA ASP A 163 10.34 -15.57 -14.31
C ASP A 163 10.66 -14.05 -14.24
N ILE A 164 9.64 -13.21 -14.34
CA ILE A 164 9.62 -11.85 -13.70
C ILE A 164 8.71 -11.85 -12.45
N GLU A 165 8.06 -12.98 -12.18
CA GLU A 165 7.10 -13.14 -11.10
C GLU A 165 7.75 -13.09 -9.71
N ALA A 166 9.08 -13.08 -9.59
CA ALA A 166 9.76 -12.91 -8.31
C ALA A 166 10.05 -11.43 -7.94
N THR A 167 10.17 -10.52 -8.92
CA THR A 167 10.76 -9.19 -8.66
C THR A 167 9.74 -8.06 -8.61
N CYS A 168 8.57 -8.21 -9.25
CA CYS A 168 7.48 -7.21 -9.21
C CYS A 168 6.34 -7.57 -8.22
N VAL A 169 6.47 -8.65 -7.45
CA VAL A 169 5.46 -9.04 -6.44
C VAL A 169 5.28 -7.98 -5.36
N SER A 170 6.27 -7.11 -5.13
CA SER A 170 6.11 -5.96 -4.24
C SER A 170 5.00 -5.01 -4.71
N LEU A 171 4.89 -4.73 -6.01
CA LEU A 171 3.82 -3.89 -6.59
C LEU A 171 2.45 -4.56 -6.45
N ARG A 172 2.34 -5.87 -6.71
CA ARG A 172 1.07 -6.58 -6.49
C ARG A 172 0.70 -6.67 -5.02
N SER A 173 1.65 -6.69 -4.08
CA SER A 173 1.33 -6.58 -2.65
C SER A 173 0.93 -5.16 -2.23
N MET A 174 1.46 -4.13 -2.92
CA MET A 174 1.07 -2.73 -2.73
C MET A 174 -0.35 -2.45 -3.25
N PHE A 175 -0.79 -3.10 -4.33
CA PHE A 175 -2.13 -2.92 -4.92
C PHE A 175 -3.13 -4.03 -4.57
N GLY A 176 -2.66 -5.23 -4.21
CA GLY A 176 -3.45 -6.47 -4.16
C GLY A 176 -3.85 -6.95 -2.77
N ASN A 177 -3.47 -6.25 -1.71
CA ASN A 177 -4.05 -6.46 -0.38
C ASN A 177 -5.42 -5.76 -0.27
N GLY A 178 -6.38 -6.18 -1.11
CA GLY A 178 -7.83 -5.99 -0.90
C GLY A 178 -8.36 -4.58 -0.62
N ASN A 179 -7.58 -3.54 -0.90
CA ASN A 179 -7.93 -2.17 -0.62
C ASN A 179 -7.55 -1.30 -1.82
N ASP A 180 -8.52 -1.11 -2.72
CA ASP A 180 -8.65 0.06 -3.60
C ASP A 180 -8.77 1.35 -2.75
N ALA A 181 -7.76 1.62 -1.93
CA ALA A 181 -7.69 2.87 -1.21
C ALA A 181 -7.09 3.89 -2.20
N PRO A 182 -7.83 4.95 -2.55
CA PRO A 182 -7.30 5.98 -3.42
C PRO A 182 -6.03 6.54 -2.81
N LEU A 183 -5.07 6.82 -3.70
CA LEU A 183 -3.77 7.40 -3.42
C LEU A 183 -3.86 8.50 -2.35
N GLY A 184 -3.10 8.32 -1.26
CA GLY A 184 -2.67 9.35 -0.31
C GLY A 184 -3.59 10.54 -0.10
N GLY A 185 -4.74 10.34 0.55
CA GLY A 185 -5.46 11.45 1.16
C GLY A 185 -4.61 12.06 2.28
N GLU A 186 -4.49 13.38 2.32
CA GLU A 186 -3.97 14.07 3.51
C GLU A 186 -4.92 13.85 4.69
N ASP A 187 -4.38 13.78 5.91
CA ASP A 187 -5.23 13.80 7.10
C ASP A 187 -5.95 15.16 7.13
N PRO A 188 -7.28 15.20 7.08
CA PRO A 188 -8.02 16.44 6.94
C PRO A 188 -7.83 17.38 8.14
N GLY A 189 -7.31 16.89 9.27
CA GLY A 189 -6.95 17.68 10.45
C GLY A 189 -8.13 18.24 11.24
N ASN A 190 -9.26 18.46 10.58
CA ASN A 190 -10.48 19.05 11.12
C ASN A 190 -11.55 18.01 11.48
N CYS A 191 -11.29 16.73 11.23
CA CYS A 191 -12.21 15.66 11.57
C CYS A 191 -12.18 15.33 13.07
N PRO A 192 -13.32 15.01 13.71
CA PRO A 192 -13.35 14.63 15.12
C PRO A 192 -12.49 13.41 15.46
N TRP A 193 -12.22 12.55 14.47
CA TRP A 193 -11.34 11.40 14.62
C TRP A 193 -9.87 11.70 14.26
N SER A 194 -9.58 12.86 13.66
CA SER A 194 -8.21 13.27 13.34
C SER A 194 -7.49 13.73 14.60
N ASN A 195 -6.18 13.49 14.66
CA ASN A 195 -5.32 14.07 15.68
C ASN A 195 -4.73 15.41 15.19
N GLY A 196 -5.53 16.23 14.51
CA GLY A 196 -5.08 17.50 13.92
C GLY A 196 -4.02 17.32 12.83
N GLY A 197 -4.02 16.19 12.12
CA GLY A 197 -2.97 15.86 11.14
C GLY A 197 -1.61 15.53 11.77
N GLN A 198 -1.56 15.25 13.07
CA GLN A 198 -0.31 14.98 13.78
C GLN A 198 -0.12 13.49 14.03
N GLN A 199 1.09 13.01 13.77
CA GLN A 199 1.54 11.70 14.20
C GLN A 199 2.06 11.76 15.64
N TYR A 200 1.74 10.77 16.46
CA TYR A 200 2.40 10.65 17.76
C TYR A 200 3.87 10.32 17.57
N THR A 201 4.66 10.82 18.51
CA THR A 201 6.09 10.54 18.64
C THR A 201 6.35 9.88 19.98
N ALA A 202 7.32 8.97 20.01
CA ALA A 202 7.77 8.34 21.24
C ALA A 202 9.29 8.12 21.17
N THR A 203 9.96 8.19 22.31
CA THR A 203 11.41 7.94 22.37
C THR A 203 11.66 6.51 22.78
N TRP A 204 12.43 5.77 21.98
CA TRP A 204 12.81 4.40 22.29
C TRP A 204 13.74 4.32 23.51
N ASN A 205 13.43 3.42 24.43
CA ASN A 205 14.19 3.17 25.65
C ASN A 205 14.68 1.72 25.67
N SER A 206 16.00 1.54 25.56
CA SER A 206 16.63 0.21 25.44
C SER A 206 16.74 -0.57 26.75
N SER A 207 16.43 0.06 27.90
CA SER A 207 16.71 -0.52 29.22
C SER A 207 16.03 -1.86 29.50
N GLU A 208 14.94 -2.19 28.79
CA GLU A 208 14.25 -3.49 28.91
C GLU A 208 14.76 -4.57 27.94
N TYR A 209 15.54 -4.23 26.91
CA TYR A 209 16.09 -5.18 25.91
C TYR A 209 17.61 -4.97 25.72
N PRO A 210 18.43 -5.29 26.75
CA PRO A 210 19.88 -5.13 26.68
C PRO A 210 20.48 -6.03 25.59
N GLY A 211 21.43 -5.49 24.82
CA GLY A 211 22.16 -6.21 23.77
C GLY A 211 21.73 -5.84 22.34
N THR A 212 20.45 -5.94 21.99
CA THR A 212 19.95 -5.50 20.67
C THR A 212 19.42 -4.08 20.69
N GLY A 213 18.90 -3.60 21.83
CA GLY A 213 18.25 -2.29 21.94
C GLY A 213 19.19 -1.10 22.09
N ASP A 214 20.43 -1.32 22.53
CA ASP A 214 21.32 -0.24 23.01
C ASP A 214 21.74 0.73 21.90
N THR A 215 21.75 0.28 20.64
CA THR A 215 22.03 1.15 19.49
C THR A 215 20.88 2.07 19.13
N TRP A 216 19.68 1.83 19.66
CA TRP A 216 18.47 2.59 19.35
C TRP A 216 17.97 3.41 20.53
N ASN A 217 18.66 3.36 21.67
CA ASN A 217 18.28 4.13 22.84
C ASN A 217 18.28 5.63 22.53
N GLY A 218 17.16 6.30 22.80
CA GLY A 218 16.98 7.71 22.48
C GLY A 218 16.50 7.98 21.04
N THR A 219 16.33 6.96 20.20
CA THR A 219 15.75 7.13 18.86
C THR A 219 14.32 7.65 18.97
N ILE A 220 14.01 8.72 18.23
CA ILE A 220 12.64 9.25 18.14
C ILE A 220 11.89 8.45 17.07
N LEU A 221 10.84 7.77 17.51
CA LEU A 221 9.90 7.07 16.65
C LEU A 221 8.75 8.01 16.31
N LYS A 222 8.24 7.90 15.09
CA LYS A 222 7.03 8.60 14.63
C LYS A 222 6.04 7.59 14.08
N ASN A 223 4.82 7.60 14.60
CA ASN A 223 3.81 6.59 14.26
C ASN A 223 3.49 6.60 12.76
N GLY A 224 3.71 5.48 12.10
CA GLY A 224 3.53 5.33 10.66
C GLY A 224 4.71 5.85 9.82
N GLN A 225 5.89 5.99 10.43
CA GLN A 225 7.19 6.28 9.78
C GLN A 225 8.35 5.54 10.49
N ILE A 226 8.22 4.22 10.67
CA ILE A 226 9.24 3.41 11.36
C ILE A 226 10.40 3.03 10.43
N GLU A 227 10.16 2.96 9.13
CA GLU A 227 11.16 2.68 8.08
C GLU A 227 12.36 3.64 8.15
N ASP A 228 12.13 4.90 8.53
CA ASP A 228 13.16 5.94 8.64
C ASP A 228 14.16 5.70 9.79
N THR A 229 13.83 4.79 10.71
CA THR A 229 14.60 4.57 11.94
C THR A 229 15.57 3.39 11.86
N GLY A 230 15.46 2.55 10.83
CA GLY A 230 16.21 1.28 10.73
C GLY A 230 15.77 0.19 11.73
N LEU A 231 14.68 0.42 12.49
CA LEU A 231 14.12 -0.54 13.46
C LEU A 231 13.13 -1.54 12.84
N LEU A 232 12.76 -1.37 11.57
CA LEU A 232 11.77 -2.20 10.91
C LEU A 232 12.41 -3.46 10.30
N GLU A 233 11.88 -4.63 10.63
CA GLU A 233 12.26 -5.91 10.06
C GLU A 233 11.08 -6.54 9.32
N THR A 234 11.36 -7.19 8.18
CA THR A 234 10.37 -7.94 7.40
C THR A 234 10.69 -9.43 7.40
N ASP A 235 9.70 -10.27 7.67
CA ASP A 235 9.77 -11.71 7.51
C ASP A 235 9.00 -12.14 6.26
N SER A 236 9.72 -12.55 5.22
CA SER A 236 9.13 -12.90 3.91
C SER A 236 8.23 -14.14 3.96
N LYS A 237 8.42 -15.02 4.95
CA LYS A 237 7.63 -16.24 5.10
C LYS A 237 6.21 -15.96 5.61
N SER A 238 6.08 -15.08 6.60
CA SER A 238 4.79 -14.68 7.20
C SER A 238 4.16 -13.45 6.55
N GLY A 239 4.97 -12.57 5.94
CA GLY A 239 4.55 -11.23 5.54
C GLY A 239 4.59 -10.21 6.68
N ALA A 240 5.04 -10.61 7.89
CA ALA A 240 5.12 -9.70 9.03
C ALA A 240 6.17 -8.60 8.79
N GLN A 241 5.80 -7.38 9.17
CA GLN A 241 6.71 -6.23 9.23
C GLN A 241 6.62 -5.65 10.64
N LEU A 242 7.66 -5.78 11.46
CA LEU A 242 7.60 -5.44 12.89
C LEU A 242 8.88 -4.74 13.33
N LEU A 243 8.85 -4.07 14.48
CA LEU A 243 10.07 -3.67 15.16
C LEU A 243 10.99 -4.88 15.37
N ILE A 244 12.30 -4.74 15.22
CA ILE A 244 13.26 -5.86 15.35
C ILE A 244 13.02 -6.70 16.64
N PRO A 245 12.87 -6.13 17.84
CA PRO A 245 12.61 -6.94 19.03
C PRO A 245 11.22 -7.63 19.01
N ALA A 246 10.21 -6.99 18.44
CA ALA A 246 8.90 -7.59 18.23
C ALA A 246 8.97 -8.75 17.24
N MET A 247 9.79 -8.62 16.19
CA MET A 247 10.05 -9.66 15.21
C MET A 247 10.74 -10.88 15.84
N VAL A 248 11.67 -10.68 16.77
CA VAL A 248 12.31 -11.78 17.53
C VAL A 248 11.26 -12.60 18.27
N ASP A 249 10.32 -11.94 18.95
CA ASP A 249 9.26 -12.64 19.68
C ASP A 249 8.22 -13.25 18.74
N PHE A 250 7.91 -12.57 17.62
CA PHE A 250 7.01 -13.08 16.60
C PHE A 250 7.54 -14.35 15.95
N LYS A 251 8.84 -14.41 15.62
CA LYS A 251 9.47 -15.62 15.06
C LYS A 251 9.36 -16.83 16.00
N LYS A 252 9.44 -16.61 17.32
CA LYS A 252 9.21 -17.68 18.31
C LYS A 252 7.75 -18.13 18.31
N LEU A 253 6.80 -17.19 18.29
CA LEU A 253 5.37 -17.49 18.18
C LEU A 253 5.06 -18.27 16.90
N ALA A 254 5.56 -17.79 15.76
CA ALA A 254 5.38 -18.42 14.46
C ALA A 254 5.96 -19.85 14.46
N ALA A 255 7.19 -20.06 14.94
CA ALA A 255 7.78 -21.40 15.02
C ALA A 255 6.96 -22.36 15.91
N ALA A 256 6.47 -21.88 17.05
CA ALA A 256 5.61 -22.67 17.94
C ALA A 256 4.26 -22.99 17.27
N TYR A 257 3.69 -22.04 16.51
CA TYR A 257 2.48 -22.25 15.73
C TYR A 257 2.66 -23.33 14.67
N GLU A 258 3.75 -23.29 13.89
CA GLU A 258 4.03 -24.30 12.86
C GLU A 258 4.27 -25.69 13.44
N THR A 259 4.91 -25.75 14.62
CA THR A 259 5.08 -27.01 15.36
C THR A 259 3.73 -27.57 15.79
N LYS A 260 2.80 -26.71 16.23
CA LYS A 260 1.46 -27.14 16.62
C LYS A 260 0.59 -27.55 15.44
N PHE A 261 0.72 -26.85 14.31
CA PHE A 261 -0.08 -27.04 13.11
C PHE A 261 0.82 -27.34 11.90
N PRO A 262 1.31 -28.60 11.77
CA PRO A 262 2.21 -28.98 10.69
C PRO A 262 1.65 -28.62 9.31
N GLY A 263 2.47 -27.98 8.47
CA GLY A 263 2.10 -27.55 7.12
C GLY A 263 1.34 -26.22 7.06
N LYS A 264 1.10 -25.56 8.19
CA LYS A 264 0.56 -24.18 8.24
C LYS A 264 1.67 -23.20 8.60
N THR A 265 1.51 -21.96 8.15
CA THR A 265 2.41 -20.84 8.48
C THR A 265 1.55 -19.71 9.01
N LEU A 266 1.96 -19.07 10.11
CA LEU A 266 1.28 -17.90 10.62
C LEU A 266 1.56 -16.71 9.71
N LYS A 267 0.57 -16.31 8.89
CA LYS A 267 0.67 -15.22 7.91
C LYS A 267 -0.20 -14.04 8.30
N GLY A 268 0.17 -12.86 7.83
CA GLY A 268 -0.55 -11.64 8.16
C GLY A 268 0.19 -10.37 7.79
N SER A 269 -0.24 -9.26 8.37
CA SER A 269 0.35 -7.94 8.15
C SER A 269 0.70 -7.25 9.46
N GLY A 270 1.88 -6.63 9.51
CA GLY A 270 2.32 -5.85 10.67
C GLY A 270 2.24 -4.36 10.42
N TYR A 271 3.38 -3.74 10.17
CA TYR A 271 3.56 -2.30 10.02
C TYR A 271 2.62 -1.66 9.00
N ARG A 272 2.12 -0.47 9.35
CA ARG A 272 1.26 0.35 8.49
C ARG A 272 1.71 1.81 8.52
N THR A 273 1.96 2.40 7.36
CA THR A 273 2.37 3.80 7.24
C THR A 273 1.26 4.76 7.65
N TYR A 274 1.60 6.01 7.96
CA TYR A 274 0.61 7.03 8.29
C TYR A 274 -0.38 7.26 7.15
N ALA A 275 0.12 7.37 5.91
CA ALA A 275 -0.70 7.54 4.70
C ALA A 275 -1.67 6.37 4.50
N SER A 276 -1.23 5.14 4.68
CA SER A 276 -2.12 3.97 4.55
C SER A 276 -3.15 3.88 5.68
N GLN A 277 -2.84 4.37 6.89
CA GLN A 277 -3.82 4.50 7.96
C GLN A 277 -4.90 5.55 7.65
N ILE A 278 -4.54 6.69 7.04
CA ILE A 278 -5.51 7.68 6.54
C ILE A 278 -6.39 7.05 5.47
N ALA A 279 -5.78 6.39 4.49
CA ALA A 279 -6.49 5.78 3.37
C ALA A 279 -7.47 4.69 3.86
N LEU A 280 -7.07 3.87 4.84
CA LEU A 280 -7.95 2.90 5.50
C LEU A 280 -9.12 3.58 6.22
N ARG A 281 -8.86 4.66 6.95
CA ARG A 281 -9.90 5.42 7.67
C ARG A 281 -10.91 6.03 6.69
N ASN A 282 -10.42 6.61 5.59
CA ASN A 282 -11.25 7.17 4.52
C ASN A 282 -12.04 6.08 3.79
N LYS A 283 -11.47 4.88 3.58
CA LYS A 283 -12.20 3.75 2.99
C LYS A 283 -13.35 3.27 3.88
N ARG A 284 -13.17 3.31 5.20
CA ARG A 284 -14.20 2.93 6.19
C ARG A 284 -15.18 4.08 6.51
N HIS A 285 -15.14 5.14 5.71
CA HIS A 285 -16.07 6.24 5.80
C HIS A 285 -17.36 5.91 5.02
N LEU A 286 -18.51 5.94 5.71
CA LEU A 286 -19.82 5.61 5.16
C LEU A 286 -20.19 6.48 3.93
N ASN A 287 -20.52 5.82 2.82
CA ASN A 287 -21.47 6.25 1.78
C ASN A 287 -21.47 7.75 1.44
N GLY A 288 -20.30 8.31 1.09
CA GLY A 288 -20.19 9.59 0.37
C GLY A 288 -20.69 10.87 1.04
N ALA A 289 -21.17 10.83 2.29
CA ALA A 289 -21.94 11.94 2.86
C ALA A 289 -21.24 12.76 3.96
N PHE A 290 -20.08 12.34 4.47
CA PHE A 290 -19.40 13.05 5.55
C PHE A 290 -17.89 13.07 5.32
N VAL A 291 -17.24 14.22 5.50
CA VAL A 291 -15.77 14.29 5.41
C VAL A 291 -15.11 13.52 6.59
N CYS A 292 -15.89 13.16 7.63
CA CYS A 292 -15.38 12.74 8.93
C CYS A 292 -16.18 11.63 9.66
N GLY A 293 -16.50 10.51 9.02
CA GLY A 293 -17.28 9.44 9.66
C GLY A 293 -16.48 8.55 10.61
N GLN A 294 -17.17 7.54 11.15
CA GLN A 294 -16.68 6.77 12.30
C GLN A 294 -15.62 5.70 11.96
N GLY A 295 -15.33 5.47 10.68
CA GLY A 295 -14.24 4.62 10.20
C GLY A 295 -14.30 3.16 10.69
N GLU A 296 -15.51 2.64 10.87
CA GLU A 296 -15.79 1.29 11.38
C GLU A 296 -16.60 0.41 10.43
N HIS A 297 -17.18 1.02 9.38
CA HIS A 297 -18.04 0.34 8.42
C HIS A 297 -17.44 0.45 7.01
N ASP A 298 -17.58 -0.57 6.19
CA ASP A 298 -17.22 -0.48 4.77
C ASP A 298 -18.28 0.30 3.97
N ALA A 299 -18.06 0.43 2.65
CA ALA A 299 -18.99 1.11 1.75
C ALA A 299 -20.40 0.46 1.72
N SER A 300 -20.51 -0.82 2.07
CA SER A 300 -21.81 -1.51 2.18
C SER A 300 -22.53 -1.25 3.51
N GLY A 301 -21.90 -0.53 4.43
CA GLY A 301 -22.39 -0.32 5.78
C GLY A 301 -22.21 -1.53 6.69
N LYS A 302 -21.36 -2.49 6.31
CA LYS A 302 -21.00 -3.64 7.15
C LYS A 302 -19.88 -3.25 8.09
N PHE A 303 -20.00 -3.60 9.38
CA PHE A 303 -18.93 -3.38 10.35
C PHE A 303 -17.71 -4.23 9.99
N VAL A 304 -16.54 -3.60 9.87
CA VAL A 304 -15.27 -4.22 9.46
C VAL A 304 -14.13 -3.94 10.43
N GLY A 305 -14.46 -3.52 11.66
CA GLY A 305 -13.49 -3.10 12.66
C GLY A 305 -13.18 -1.62 12.60
N MET A 306 -12.75 -1.04 13.72
CA MET A 306 -12.54 0.39 13.84
C MET A 306 -11.11 0.74 13.41
N ALA A 307 -10.97 1.47 12.30
CA ALA A 307 -9.65 1.97 11.92
C ALA A 307 -9.18 3.00 12.96
N ALA A 308 -8.02 2.80 13.57
CA ALA A 308 -7.46 3.79 14.50
C ALA A 308 -7.31 5.17 13.85
N THR A 309 -7.34 6.22 14.68
CA THR A 309 -6.92 7.57 14.26
C THR A 309 -5.52 7.50 13.64
N PRO A 310 -5.29 8.12 12.46
CA PRO A 310 -3.95 8.21 11.91
C PRO A 310 -2.95 8.75 12.93
N GLY A 311 -1.80 8.10 13.04
CA GLY A 311 -0.76 8.50 13.98
C GLY A 311 -0.90 7.91 15.38
N THR A 312 -1.91 7.08 15.66
CA THR A 312 -2.11 6.45 16.98
C THR A 312 -2.17 4.92 16.94
N SER A 313 -2.15 4.29 15.76
CA SER A 313 -2.29 2.83 15.61
C SER A 313 -1.04 2.07 16.06
N ASN A 314 -1.20 0.94 16.74
CA ASN A 314 -0.06 0.04 17.04
C ASN A 314 0.59 -0.55 15.78
N HIS A 315 -0.14 -0.65 14.66
CA HIS A 315 0.48 -0.96 13.36
C HIS A 315 1.43 0.14 12.90
N GLY A 316 1.12 1.41 13.18
CA GLY A 316 2.00 2.53 12.89
C GLY A 316 3.28 2.51 13.74
N TRP A 317 3.28 1.82 14.87
CA TRP A 317 4.48 1.59 15.66
C TRP A 317 5.25 0.32 15.26
N ALA A 318 4.78 -0.41 14.24
CA ALA A 318 5.28 -1.76 13.92
C ALA A 318 5.26 -2.71 15.14
N ALA A 319 4.29 -2.50 16.04
CA ALA A 319 4.11 -3.21 17.30
C ALA A 319 2.79 -4.00 17.35
N ALA A 320 2.13 -4.18 16.20
CA ALA A 320 0.94 -5.01 16.05
C ALA A 320 1.04 -5.90 14.81
N PHE A 321 0.33 -7.02 14.83
CA PHE A 321 0.24 -7.99 13.75
C PHE A 321 -1.22 -8.45 13.59
N ASP A 322 -1.77 -8.23 12.40
CA ASP A 322 -3.08 -8.75 12.00
C ASP A 322 -2.88 -10.10 11.32
N VAL A 323 -3.46 -11.15 11.90
CA VAL A 323 -3.41 -12.50 11.31
C VAL A 323 -4.33 -12.59 10.10
N ASP A 324 -3.77 -12.96 8.95
CA ASP A 324 -4.55 -13.40 7.81
C ASP A 324 -4.94 -14.87 8.00
N ARG A 325 -6.19 -15.07 8.41
CA ARG A 325 -6.76 -16.40 8.70
C ARG A 325 -6.72 -17.31 7.46
N SER A 326 -7.03 -16.76 6.29
CA SER A 326 -7.10 -17.53 5.04
C SER A 326 -5.71 -17.95 4.60
N ALA A 327 -4.78 -16.99 4.53
CA ALA A 327 -3.39 -17.26 4.14
C ALA A 327 -2.67 -18.15 5.17
N SER A 328 -3.07 -18.09 6.44
CA SER A 328 -2.56 -18.99 7.49
C SER A 328 -3.18 -20.40 7.45
N GLY A 329 -4.12 -20.65 6.54
CA GLY A 329 -4.80 -21.94 6.42
C GLY A 329 -5.65 -22.28 7.63
N TRP A 330 -6.20 -21.29 8.34
CA TRP A 330 -7.07 -21.54 9.48
C TRP A 330 -8.33 -22.28 9.03
N THR A 331 -8.78 -23.20 9.88
CA THR A 331 -9.99 -23.95 9.59
C THR A 331 -11.19 -22.98 9.63
N ASN A 332 -12.09 -23.09 8.65
CA ASN A 332 -13.30 -22.28 8.62
C ASN A 332 -14.13 -22.52 9.90
N GLY A 333 -14.56 -21.44 10.52
CA GLY A 333 -15.34 -21.46 11.75
C GLY A 333 -15.84 -20.07 12.10
N ASN A 334 -16.89 -20.03 12.93
CA ASN A 334 -17.39 -18.80 13.51
C ASN A 334 -16.24 -18.08 14.22
N GLU A 335 -16.25 -16.76 14.15
CA GLU A 335 -15.28 -15.82 14.71
C GLU A 335 -14.73 -16.25 16.08
N GLY A 336 -13.60 -16.97 16.09
CA GLY A 336 -12.93 -17.42 17.32
C GLY A 336 -13.03 -18.91 17.69
N ASP A 337 -13.66 -19.75 16.86
CA ASP A 337 -13.83 -21.18 17.18
C ASP A 337 -12.84 -22.11 16.47
N SER A 338 -11.98 -21.57 15.60
CA SER A 338 -10.98 -22.40 14.93
C SER A 338 -9.91 -22.87 15.94
N PRO A 339 -9.41 -24.12 15.84
CA PRO A 339 -8.34 -24.61 16.72
C PRO A 339 -7.10 -23.71 16.69
N GLU A 340 -6.82 -23.10 15.55
CA GLU A 340 -5.71 -22.16 15.35
C GLU A 340 -5.92 -20.88 16.17
N PHE A 341 -7.11 -20.28 16.10
CA PHE A 341 -7.45 -19.12 16.92
C PHE A 341 -7.36 -19.45 18.41
N GLN A 342 -7.98 -20.55 18.85
CA GLN A 342 -7.99 -20.94 20.25
C GLN A 342 -6.58 -21.14 20.79
N TRP A 343 -5.70 -21.75 19.99
CA TRP A 343 -4.30 -21.93 20.34
C TRP A 343 -3.57 -20.59 20.45
N ILE A 344 -3.71 -19.69 19.46
CA ILE A 344 -3.06 -18.36 19.53
C ILE A 344 -3.59 -17.56 20.71
N ASN A 345 -4.91 -17.48 20.89
CA ASN A 345 -5.55 -16.76 22.01
C ASN A 345 -5.05 -17.26 23.37
N LYS A 346 -4.77 -18.56 23.49
CA LYS A 346 -4.22 -19.12 24.71
C LYS A 346 -2.71 -18.85 24.89
N PHE A 347 -1.93 -19.01 23.82
CA PHE A 347 -0.47 -19.14 23.93
C PHE A 347 0.33 -17.94 23.44
N SER A 348 -0.25 -17.01 22.68
CA SER A 348 0.47 -15.84 22.14
C SER A 348 1.15 -15.01 23.23
N LYS A 349 0.53 -14.93 24.42
CA LYS A 349 1.07 -14.19 25.56
C LYS A 349 2.42 -14.74 26.06
N ASN A 350 2.67 -16.04 25.87
CA ASN A 350 3.95 -16.66 26.22
C ASN A 350 5.08 -16.18 25.29
N PHE A 351 4.71 -15.54 24.19
CA PHE A 351 5.58 -14.93 23.21
C PHE A 351 5.37 -13.41 23.15
N ASN A 352 4.88 -12.78 24.22
CA ASN A 352 4.68 -11.33 24.32
C ASN A 352 3.63 -10.73 23.37
N PHE A 353 2.72 -11.52 22.81
CA PHE A 353 1.60 -11.03 21.98
C PHE A 353 0.24 -11.26 22.64
N VAL A 354 -0.68 -10.30 22.53
CA VAL A 354 -2.06 -10.44 23.05
C VAL A 354 -3.07 -9.89 22.06
N PHE A 355 -4.31 -10.41 22.11
CA PHE A 355 -5.44 -9.75 21.46
C PHE A 355 -5.79 -8.46 22.20
N GLY A 356 -5.29 -7.34 21.70
CA GLY A 356 -5.37 -6.03 22.35
C GLY A 356 -6.53 -5.15 21.89
N VAL A 357 -7.22 -5.52 20.82
CA VAL A 357 -8.37 -4.79 20.29
C VAL A 357 -9.65 -5.61 20.44
N ARG A 358 -10.65 -5.02 21.09
CA ARG A 358 -11.96 -5.65 21.30
C ARG A 358 -12.63 -5.89 19.95
N ASN A 359 -13.18 -7.09 19.76
CA ASN A 359 -13.88 -7.55 18.55
C ASN A 359 -13.00 -7.64 17.28
N GLU A 360 -11.68 -7.58 17.40
CA GLU A 360 -10.75 -7.82 16.30
C GLU A 360 -9.96 -9.10 16.57
N HIS A 361 -10.57 -10.24 16.26
CA HIS A 361 -10.03 -11.58 16.55
C HIS A 361 -8.81 -11.95 15.69
N TRP A 362 -8.28 -11.02 14.92
CA TRP A 362 -7.07 -11.15 14.12
C TRP A 362 -5.92 -10.27 14.67
N HIS A 363 -6.20 -9.27 15.50
CA HIS A 363 -5.24 -8.23 15.89
C HIS A 363 -4.44 -8.64 17.13
N LEU A 364 -3.13 -8.83 16.97
CA LEU A 364 -2.19 -9.11 18.05
C LEU A 364 -1.30 -7.89 18.32
N ASP A 365 -1.32 -7.38 19.55
CA ASP A 365 -0.40 -6.35 20.02
C ASP A 365 0.82 -6.98 20.70
N TRP A 366 2.01 -6.44 20.41
CA TRP A 366 3.24 -6.79 21.10
C TRP A 366 3.32 -6.03 22.43
N MET A 367 3.17 -6.75 23.53
CA MET A 367 3.02 -6.21 24.90
C MET A 367 4.20 -5.31 25.37
N PRO A 368 5.47 -5.60 25.05
CA PRO A 368 6.60 -4.82 25.53
C PRO A 368 6.64 -3.39 25.00
N PHE A 369 5.99 -3.09 23.87
CA PHE A 369 6.08 -1.76 23.25
C PHE A 369 5.75 -0.64 24.24
N SER A 370 4.69 -0.79 25.04
CA SER A 370 4.27 0.27 25.96
C SER A 370 5.21 0.54 27.12
N ARG A 371 6.15 -0.38 27.38
CA ARG A 371 7.19 -0.21 28.41
C ARG A 371 8.53 0.25 27.82
N GLN A 372 8.66 0.21 26.50
CA GLN A 372 9.90 0.52 25.77
C GLN A 372 9.92 1.91 25.18
N VAL A 373 8.85 2.68 25.32
CA VAL A 373 8.81 4.02 24.76
C VAL A 373 8.31 5.03 25.77
N ASP A 374 8.99 6.18 25.80
CA ASP A 374 8.56 7.34 26.55
C ASP A 374 7.75 8.24 25.61
N GLY A 375 6.44 8.36 25.84
CA GLY A 375 5.56 9.17 24.99
C GLY A 375 4.08 8.92 25.16
N LYS A 376 3.27 9.62 24.35
CA LYS A 376 1.82 9.34 24.25
C LYS A 376 1.63 8.13 23.34
N ILE A 377 1.26 7.01 23.94
CA ILE A 377 0.93 5.78 23.24
C ILE A 377 -0.43 5.27 23.71
N ALA A 378 -1.13 4.56 22.83
CA ALA A 378 -2.28 3.78 23.25
C ALA A 378 -1.80 2.65 24.17
N SER A 379 -2.42 2.49 25.33
CA SER A 379 -2.12 1.36 26.19
C SER A 379 -2.72 0.09 25.59
N THR A 380 -1.92 -0.96 25.49
CA THR A 380 -2.42 -2.30 25.16
C THR A 380 -3.16 -2.84 26.38
N SER A 381 -4.49 -2.88 26.33
CA SER A 381 -5.28 -3.61 27.33
C SER A 381 -5.46 -5.05 26.88
N GLN A 382 -5.01 -6.00 27.70
CA GLN A 382 -5.29 -7.40 27.45
C GLN A 382 -6.79 -7.68 27.58
N SER A 383 -7.40 -8.19 26.52
CA SER A 383 -8.73 -8.80 26.61
C SER A 383 -8.60 -10.28 26.33
N SER A 384 -8.84 -11.12 27.33
CA SER A 384 -9.01 -12.55 27.09
C SER A 384 -10.23 -12.72 26.21
N TRP A 385 -10.08 -13.30 25.02
CA TRP A 385 -11.24 -13.55 24.18
C TRP A 385 -11.99 -14.76 24.74
N VAL A 386 -13.21 -14.51 25.22
CA VAL A 386 -14.16 -15.55 25.62
C VAL A 386 -15.00 -15.83 24.38
N SER A 387 -15.05 -17.10 23.91
CA SER A 387 -15.88 -17.41 22.75
C SER A 387 -17.34 -17.03 22.98
N SER A 388 -18.09 -16.88 21.90
CA SER A 388 -19.54 -16.70 21.92
C SER A 388 -20.28 -17.79 22.73
N ALA A 389 -19.66 -18.94 22.95
CA ALA A 389 -20.15 -20.02 23.81
C ALA A 389 -19.86 -19.83 25.33
N GLY A 390 -19.27 -18.70 25.75
CA GLY A 390 -18.99 -18.42 27.17
C GLY A 390 -17.92 -19.33 27.80
N THR A 391 -17.18 -20.09 26.98
CA THR A 391 -16.17 -21.03 27.49
C THR A 391 -14.82 -20.33 27.53
N GLU A 392 -14.29 -20.07 28.72
CA GLU A 392 -12.89 -19.73 28.88
C GLU A 392 -12.02 -20.92 28.45
N TYR A 393 -11.19 -20.74 27.43
CA TYR A 393 -10.28 -21.77 26.93
C TYR A 393 -9.08 -21.95 27.88
N THR A 394 -9.33 -22.45 29.10
CA THR A 394 -8.28 -22.62 30.12
C THR A 394 -7.46 -23.90 29.96
N ASN A 395 -7.89 -24.90 29.18
CA ASN A 395 -7.30 -26.25 29.22
C ASN A 395 -6.88 -26.86 27.86
N ILE A 396 -6.00 -26.19 27.10
CA ILE A 396 -5.10 -26.87 26.13
C ILE A 396 -3.69 -26.93 26.72
N THR A 397 -3.12 -28.11 26.94
CA THR A 397 -1.76 -28.26 27.46
C THR A 397 -0.75 -28.13 26.30
N LEU A 398 0.41 -27.53 26.54
CA LEU A 398 1.54 -27.61 25.61
C LEU A 398 1.99 -29.08 25.56
N ALA A 399 2.05 -29.65 24.36
CA ALA A 399 2.67 -30.95 24.12
C ALA A 399 4.15 -30.74 23.80
#